data_AF-A0A3P7Y6V7-F1
#
_entry.id   AF-A0A3P7Y6V7-F1
#
_cell.length_a   1.000
_cell.length_b   1.000
_cell.length_c   1.000
_cell.angle_alpha   90.00
_cell.angle_beta   90.00
_cell.angle_gamma   90.00
#
_symmetry.space_group_name_H-M   'P 1'
#
loop_
_entity.id
_entity.type
_entity.pdbx_description
1 polymer ?
#
loop_
_entity_poly.entity_id
_entity_poly.type
_entity_poly.pdbx_seq_one_letter_code
_entity_poly.pdbx_strand_id
1 'polypeptide(L)'
;MKHQFELLIRFDQETYGLWGLYQQAVVGNINVPKMDYMDPAEESWMWSWIKGNEKWHAWNKCKGKTGLWCNRGRKQVIRLPSGMTKSEAMQAYIEGVRSLEKRLPDLVEDWKDDQDPRIPDRNRYVPDDEREEYDRITREGKLARRSVYKFRLPFYRYN
;
A
#
# COMPACT_ATOMS: atom_id res chain seq x y z
N MET A 1 10.28 2.45 -20.99
CA MET A 1 10.43 1.70 -19.73
C MET A 1 9.45 2.10 -18.62
N LYS A 2 8.74 3.25 -18.68
CA LYS A 2 7.96 3.83 -17.56
C LYS A 2 6.84 2.98 -16.93
N HIS A 3 6.46 1.83 -17.49
CA HIS A 3 5.27 1.07 -17.05
C HIS A 3 5.53 -0.44 -16.84
N GLN A 4 6.76 -0.91 -17.05
CA GLN A 4 7.04 -2.36 -17.08
C GLN A 4 6.89 -3.06 -15.72
N PHE A 5 6.95 -2.30 -14.62
CA PHE A 5 6.89 -2.84 -13.26
C PHE A 5 5.81 -2.21 -12.39
N GLU A 6 4.91 -1.40 -12.94
CA GLU A 6 3.93 -0.64 -12.15
C GLU A 6 3.05 -1.57 -11.29
N LEU A 7 2.61 -2.71 -11.83
CA LEU A 7 1.84 -3.70 -11.06
C LEU A 7 2.60 -4.23 -9.84
N LEU A 8 3.91 -4.49 -9.99
CA LEU A 8 4.76 -4.94 -8.89
C LEU A 8 4.95 -3.83 -7.85
N ILE A 9 5.11 -2.59 -8.30
CA ILE A 9 5.24 -1.42 -7.43
C ILE A 9 3.96 -1.23 -6.60
N ARG A 10 2.79 -1.30 -7.25
CA ARG A 10 1.48 -1.20 -6.58
C ARG A 10 1.24 -2.34 -5.60
N PHE A 11 1.62 -3.56 -5.97
CA PHE A 11 1.55 -4.69 -5.06
C PHE A 11 2.43 -4.48 -3.82
N ASP A 12 3.68 -4.04 -4.00
CA ASP A 12 4.56 -3.74 -2.87
C ASP A 12 3.93 -2.70 -1.91
N GLN A 13 3.30 -1.66 -2.46
CA GLN A 13 2.60 -0.64 -1.67
C GLN A 13 1.46 -1.21 -0.81
N GLU A 14 0.65 -2.13 -1.36
CA GLU A 14 -0.41 -2.82 -0.60
C GLU A 14 0.16 -3.68 0.54
N THR A 15 1.38 -4.19 0.40
CA THR A 15 1.97 -5.14 1.37
C THR A 15 2.74 -4.49 2.51
N TYR A 16 3.06 -3.19 2.48
CA TYR A 16 3.84 -2.57 3.55
C TYR A 16 3.19 -2.66 4.92
N GLY A 17 1.87 -2.48 4.99
CA GLY A 17 1.13 -2.66 6.25
C GLY A 17 1.28 -4.07 6.81
N LEU A 18 1.17 -5.08 5.94
CA LEU A 18 1.35 -6.49 6.30
C LEU A 18 2.79 -6.77 6.75
N TRP A 19 3.78 -6.17 6.10
CA TRP A 19 5.17 -6.27 6.53
C TRP A 19 5.35 -5.74 7.95
N GLY A 20 4.74 -4.60 8.28
CA GLY A 20 4.81 -4.02 9.62
C GLY A 20 4.20 -4.92 10.69
N LEU A 21 3.04 -5.51 10.39
CA LEU A 21 2.38 -6.48 11.27
C LEU A 21 3.20 -7.74 11.46
N TYR A 22 3.78 -8.28 10.38
CA TYR A 22 4.67 -9.44 10.43
C TYR A 22 5.86 -9.20 11.37
N GLN A 23 6.53 -8.05 11.23
CA GLN A 23 7.65 -7.72 12.11
C GLN A 23 7.23 -7.53 13.56
N GLN A 24 6.08 -6.88 13.81
CA GLN A 24 5.55 -6.76 15.15
C GLN A 24 5.23 -8.12 15.76
N ALA A 25 4.70 -9.07 14.98
CA ALA A 25 4.39 -10.42 15.45
C ALA A 25 5.66 -11.23 15.79
N VAL A 26 6.68 -11.16 14.94
CA VAL A 26 7.92 -11.95 15.09
C VAL A 26 8.87 -11.30 16.10
N VAL A 27 9.21 -10.04 15.89
CA VAL A 27 10.23 -9.31 16.66
C VAL A 27 9.60 -8.63 17.87
N GLY A 28 8.43 -8.01 17.72
CA GLY A 28 7.82 -7.12 18.71
C GLY A 28 8.05 -5.66 18.33
N ASN A 29 8.07 -4.76 19.32
CA ASN A 29 8.26 -3.33 19.06
C ASN A 29 9.53 -3.06 18.25
N ILE A 30 9.41 -2.12 17.30
CA ILE A 30 10.54 -1.68 16.49
C ILE A 30 11.77 -1.32 17.34
N ASN A 31 12.89 -1.93 17.00
CA ASN A 31 14.18 -1.81 17.68
C ASN A 31 15.28 -1.26 16.76
N VAL A 32 14.96 -1.00 15.49
CA VAL A 32 15.86 -0.40 14.52
C VAL A 32 15.65 1.12 14.52
N PRO A 33 16.69 1.95 14.70
CA PRO A 33 16.54 3.40 14.62
C PRO A 33 16.05 3.82 13.24
N LYS A 34 15.29 4.92 13.18
CA LYS A 34 14.94 5.51 11.88
C LYS A 34 16.24 5.99 11.24
N MET A 35 16.52 5.53 10.04
CA MET A 35 17.59 6.08 9.23
C MET A 35 17.20 7.47 8.75
N ASP A 36 17.99 8.47 9.14
CA ASP A 36 17.89 9.84 8.62
C ASP A 36 19.04 10.03 7.62
N TYR A 37 18.86 9.49 6.42
CA TYR A 37 19.88 9.55 5.36
C TYR A 37 19.59 10.71 4.40
N MET A 38 19.98 11.91 4.83
CA MET A 38 20.47 12.92 3.90
C MET A 38 21.96 12.60 3.66
N ASP A 39 22.25 11.70 2.71
CA ASP A 39 23.63 11.36 2.34
C ASP A 39 24.21 12.52 1.49
N PRO A 40 25.28 13.21 1.92
CA PRO A 40 25.91 14.28 1.15
C PRO A 40 26.57 13.81 -0.16
N ALA A 41 26.81 12.51 -0.31
CA ALA A 41 27.54 11.95 -1.46
C ALA A 41 26.63 11.51 -2.62
N GLU A 42 25.30 11.48 -2.44
CA GLU A 42 24.32 11.06 -3.47
C GLU A 42 24.59 9.68 -4.15
N GLU A 43 25.42 8.80 -3.58
CA GLU A 43 25.81 7.56 -4.29
C GLU A 43 24.84 6.37 -4.04
N SER A 44 23.68 6.56 -3.40
CA SER A 44 22.82 5.43 -3.00
C SER A 44 21.35 5.50 -3.41
N TRP A 45 20.97 4.59 -4.32
CA TRP A 45 19.80 3.70 -4.22
C TRP A 45 18.49 4.26 -3.63
N MET A 46 18.03 5.41 -4.13
CA MET A 46 16.79 6.10 -3.74
C MET A 46 15.55 5.18 -3.67
N TRP A 47 15.49 4.13 -4.49
CA TRP A 47 14.41 3.14 -4.47
C TRP A 47 14.45 2.21 -3.24
N SER A 48 15.62 1.67 -2.89
CA SER A 48 15.81 0.89 -1.66
C SER A 48 15.53 1.74 -0.41
N TRP A 49 15.83 3.03 -0.49
CA TRP A 49 15.56 4.02 0.57
C TRP A 49 14.06 4.26 0.79
N ILE A 50 13.28 4.55 -0.26
CA ILE A 50 11.81 4.73 -0.13
C ILE A 50 11.17 3.48 0.47
N LYS A 51 11.48 2.30 -0.08
CA LYS A 51 10.92 1.03 0.40
C LYS A 51 11.33 0.70 1.83
N GLY A 52 12.58 0.98 2.20
CA GLY A 52 13.09 0.80 3.55
C GLY A 52 12.37 1.68 4.57
N ASN A 53 12.17 2.96 4.23
CA ASN A 53 11.46 3.91 5.08
C ASN A 53 9.97 3.57 5.23
N GLU A 54 9.30 3.18 4.14
CA GLU A 54 7.88 2.77 4.20
C GLU A 54 7.68 1.54 5.10
N LYS A 55 8.57 0.55 5.00
CA LYS A 55 8.59 -0.61 5.90
C LYS A 55 8.84 -0.21 7.35
N TRP A 56 9.84 0.64 7.60
CA TRP A 56 10.12 1.16 8.95
C TRP A 56 8.89 1.87 9.53
N HIS A 57 8.24 2.74 8.75
CA HIS A 57 7.03 3.44 9.17
C HIS A 57 5.87 2.50 9.42
N ALA A 58 5.68 1.47 8.60
CA ALA A 58 4.64 0.47 8.80
C ALA A 58 4.82 -0.29 10.12
N TRP A 59 6.05 -0.72 10.46
CA TRP A 59 6.33 -1.38 11.74
C TRP A 59 6.25 -0.42 12.93
N ASN A 60 6.73 0.82 12.78
CA ASN A 60 6.64 1.82 13.84
C ASN A 60 5.18 2.21 14.16
N LYS A 61 4.23 2.10 13.22
CA LYS A 61 2.80 2.30 13.49
C LYS A 61 2.22 1.26 14.46
N CYS A 62 2.79 0.05 14.52
CA CYS A 62 2.36 -1.00 15.44
C CYS A 62 2.82 -0.74 16.88
N LYS A 63 3.83 0.10 17.07
CA LYS A 63 4.30 0.54 18.38
C LYS A 63 3.27 1.49 18.99
N GLY A 64 2.71 1.10 20.13
CA GLY A 64 1.83 1.96 20.93
C GLY A 64 2.55 3.26 21.30
N LYS A 65 1.84 4.38 21.23
CA LYS A 65 2.42 5.69 21.54
C LYS A 65 2.72 5.77 23.04
N THR A 66 3.99 5.63 23.43
CA THR A 66 4.46 6.22 24.68
C THR A 66 4.52 7.74 24.49
N GLY A 67 3.43 8.43 24.81
CA GLY A 67 3.43 9.89 24.91
C GLY A 67 3.92 10.35 26.28
N LEU A 68 4.73 11.40 26.33
CA LEU A 68 4.82 12.23 27.53
C LEU A 68 3.55 13.07 27.60
N TRP A 69 2.76 12.89 28.65
CA TRP A 69 1.69 13.83 28.96
C TRP A 69 2.29 14.94 29.82
N CYS A 70 2.27 16.17 29.32
CA CYS A 70 2.69 17.35 30.09
C CYS A 70 1.44 18.04 30.63
N ASN A 71 1.26 18.03 31.95
CA ASN A 71 0.30 18.89 32.64
C ASN A 71 1.06 19.76 33.64
N ARG A 72 0.96 21.09 33.49
CA ARG A 72 1.56 22.09 34.39
C ARG A 72 3.01 21.79 34.81
N GLY A 73 3.92 21.64 33.84
CA GLY A 73 5.37 21.60 34.11
C GLY A 73 5.92 20.31 34.72
N ARG A 74 5.10 19.29 35.02
CA ARG A 74 5.59 17.94 35.34
C ARG A 74 5.54 17.05 34.11
N LYS A 75 6.73 16.60 33.67
CA LYS A 75 6.85 15.49 32.72
C LYS A 75 6.55 14.20 33.48
N GLN A 76 5.33 13.66 33.32
CA GLN A 76 5.01 12.33 33.82
C GLN A 76 5.07 11.35 32.65
N VAL A 77 5.85 10.28 32.81
CA VAL A 77 5.82 9.16 31.87
C VAL A 77 4.51 8.41 32.12
N ILE A 78 3.48 8.72 31.34
CA ILE A 78 2.25 7.95 31.36
C ILE A 78 2.42 6.83 30.33
N ARG A 79 2.50 5.57 30.78
CA ARG A 79 2.34 4.41 29.89
C ARG A 79 0.87 4.35 29.47
N LEU A 80 0.57 4.94 28.32
CA LEU A 80 -0.64 4.60 27.56
C LEU A 80 -0.52 3.16 27.03
N PRO A 81 -1.65 2.49 26.68
CA PRO A 81 -1.73 1.04 26.55
C PRO A 81 -0.59 0.51 25.69
N SER A 82 0.02 -0.58 26.16
CA SER A 82 1.07 -1.31 25.47
C SER A 82 0.79 -1.36 23.97
N GLY A 83 1.82 -1.09 23.16
CA GLY A 83 1.73 -1.32 21.72
C GLY A 83 1.20 -2.70 21.37
N MET A 84 0.79 -2.85 20.12
CA MET A 84 0.20 -4.08 19.61
C MET A 84 1.04 -5.28 20.05
N THR A 85 0.44 -6.18 20.82
CA THR A 85 1.11 -7.40 21.26
C THR A 85 1.45 -8.28 20.06
N LYS A 86 2.36 -9.24 20.26
CA LYS A 86 2.71 -10.19 19.20
C LYS A 86 1.49 -10.99 18.71
N SER A 87 0.58 -11.36 19.62
CA SER A 87 -0.64 -12.10 19.26
C SER A 87 -1.63 -11.25 18.48
N GLU A 88 -1.85 -10.00 18.89
CA GLU A 88 -2.71 -9.06 18.15
C GLU A 88 -2.14 -8.77 16.76
N ALA A 89 -0.82 -8.59 16.65
CA ALA A 89 -0.14 -8.38 15.38
C ALA A 89 -0.26 -9.61 14.46
N MET A 90 -0.13 -10.81 15.01
CA MET A 90 -0.30 -12.06 14.27
C MET A 90 -1.73 -12.21 13.74
N GLN A 91 -2.74 -11.94 14.56
CA GLN A 91 -4.13 -12.00 14.14
C GLN A 91 -4.43 -10.95 13.05
N ALA A 92 -4.03 -9.71 13.26
CA ALA A 92 -4.18 -8.63 12.28
C ALA A 92 -3.46 -8.92 10.97
N TYR A 93 -2.27 -9.57 11.02
CA TYR A 93 -1.55 -10.02 9.83
C TYR A 93 -2.37 -11.06 9.05
N ILE A 94 -2.89 -12.10 9.72
CA ILE A 94 -3.70 -13.14 9.08
C ILE A 94 -4.96 -12.55 8.44
N GLU A 95 -5.68 -11.69 9.16
CA GLU A 95 -6.88 -11.01 8.65
C GLU A 95 -6.53 -10.09 7.47
N GLY A 96 -5.41 -9.37 7.55
CA GLY A 96 -4.91 -8.51 6.48
C GLY A 96 -4.54 -9.29 5.22
N VAL A 97 -3.87 -10.44 5.34
CA VAL A 97 -3.54 -11.31 4.21
C VAL A 97 -4.81 -11.85 3.56
N ARG A 98 -5.76 -12.36 4.33
CA ARG A 98 -7.05 -12.86 3.80
C ARG A 98 -7.84 -11.75 3.09
N SER A 99 -7.84 -10.54 3.65
CA SER A 99 -8.48 -9.36 3.05
C SER A 99 -7.80 -8.97 1.74
N LEU A 100 -6.47 -8.95 1.70
CA LEU A 100 -5.71 -8.65 0.49
C LEU A 100 -5.97 -9.70 -0.59
N GLU A 101 -5.91 -10.99 -0.26
CA GLU A 101 -6.21 -12.09 -1.18
C GLU A 101 -7.59 -11.94 -1.83
N LYS A 102 -8.61 -11.57 -1.04
CA LYS A 102 -9.96 -11.33 -1.55
C LYS A 102 -10.05 -10.13 -2.50
N ARG A 103 -9.33 -9.03 -2.20
CA ARG A 103 -9.37 -7.78 -3.00
C ARG A 103 -8.40 -7.79 -4.18
N LEU A 104 -7.38 -8.66 -4.18
CA LEU A 104 -6.30 -8.67 -5.14
C LEU A 104 -6.78 -8.76 -6.61
N PRO A 105 -7.78 -9.61 -6.96
CA PRO A 105 -8.29 -9.64 -8.33
C PRO A 105 -8.83 -8.28 -8.80
N ASP A 106 -9.60 -7.59 -7.96
CA ASP A 106 -10.18 -6.28 -8.30
C ASP A 106 -9.09 -5.21 -8.40
N LEU A 107 -8.15 -5.20 -7.45
CA LEU A 107 -7.00 -4.30 -7.46
C LEU A 107 -6.16 -4.46 -8.72
N VAL A 108 -5.90 -5.69 -9.16
CA VAL A 108 -5.14 -5.96 -10.38
C VAL A 108 -5.87 -5.39 -11.60
N GLU A 109 -7.20 -5.49 -11.66
CA GLU A 109 -7.97 -4.91 -12.75
C GLU A 109 -7.99 -3.38 -12.72
N ASP A 110 -8.04 -2.78 -11.53
CA ASP A 110 -7.93 -1.32 -11.36
C ASP A 110 -6.54 -0.80 -11.73
N TRP A 111 -5.47 -1.50 -11.34
CA TRP A 111 -4.11 -1.10 -11.73
C TRP A 111 -3.87 -1.26 -13.22
N LYS A 112 -4.49 -2.26 -13.86
CA LYS A 112 -4.49 -2.36 -15.33
C LYS A 112 -5.29 -1.24 -15.98
N ASP A 113 -6.43 -0.84 -15.38
CA ASP A 113 -7.22 0.30 -15.86
C ASP A 113 -6.37 1.58 -15.83
N ASP A 114 -5.65 1.83 -14.74
CA ASP A 114 -4.77 2.99 -14.55
C ASP A 114 -3.59 3.04 -15.55
N GLN A 115 -3.30 1.95 -16.27
CA GLN A 115 -2.26 1.88 -17.30
C GLN A 115 -2.81 1.90 -18.73
N ASP A 116 -4.13 1.88 -18.91
CA ASP A 116 -4.74 1.81 -20.23
C ASP A 116 -4.93 3.22 -20.81
N PRO A 117 -4.34 3.56 -21.96
CA PRO A 117 -4.45 4.90 -22.55
C PRO A 117 -5.88 5.29 -22.96
N ARG A 118 -6.81 4.33 -23.02
CA ARG A 118 -8.24 4.59 -23.28
C ARG A 118 -8.98 5.10 -22.05
N ILE A 119 -8.42 4.90 -20.86
CA ILE A 119 -9.03 5.26 -19.59
C ILE A 119 -8.36 6.55 -19.11
N PRO A 120 -9.14 7.63 -18.88
CA PRO A 120 -8.58 8.88 -18.36
C PRO A 120 -7.87 8.67 -17.01
N ASP A 121 -6.81 9.46 -16.75
CA ASP A 121 -6.12 9.44 -15.45
C ASP A 121 -7.09 9.75 -14.31
N ARG A 122 -7.18 8.83 -13.33
CA ARG A 122 -8.04 8.94 -12.15
C ARG A 122 -7.66 10.11 -11.24
N ASN A 123 -6.40 10.56 -11.27
CA ASN A 123 -5.91 11.64 -10.42
C ASN A 123 -6.03 13.03 -11.07
N ARG A 124 -6.52 13.11 -12.31
CA ARG A 124 -6.74 14.38 -13.00
C ARG A 124 -7.90 15.14 -12.36
N TYR A 125 -7.75 16.46 -12.20
CA TYR A 125 -8.86 17.34 -11.84
C TYR A 125 -9.90 17.40 -12.97
N VAL A 126 -11.16 17.18 -12.63
CA VAL A 126 -12.31 17.20 -13.56
C VAL A 126 -13.30 18.27 -13.09
N PRO A 127 -13.50 19.34 -13.87
CA PRO A 127 -14.55 20.32 -13.66
C PRO A 127 -15.95 19.69 -13.59
N ASP A 128 -16.89 20.32 -12.90
CA ASP A 128 -18.21 19.71 -12.67
C ASP A 128 -19.05 19.58 -13.95
N ASP A 129 -18.87 20.49 -14.91
CA ASP A 129 -19.49 20.45 -16.23
C ASP A 129 -18.93 19.35 -17.15
N GLU A 130 -17.69 18.90 -16.92
CA GLU A 130 -17.05 17.81 -17.65
C GLU A 130 -17.25 16.43 -16.97
N ARG A 131 -17.84 16.39 -15.76
CA ARG A 131 -17.87 15.19 -14.92
C ARG A 131 -18.65 14.03 -15.54
N GLU A 132 -19.81 14.31 -16.12
CA GLU A 132 -20.64 13.28 -16.75
C GLU A 132 -19.95 12.66 -17.99
N GLU A 133 -19.28 13.50 -18.78
CA GLU A 133 -18.52 13.05 -19.94
C GLU A 133 -17.29 12.22 -19.52
N TYR A 134 -16.56 12.68 -18.50
CA TYR A 134 -15.45 11.93 -17.92
C TYR A 134 -15.89 10.54 -17.43
N ASP A 135 -17.01 10.46 -16.71
CA ASP A 135 -17.56 9.20 -16.20
C ASP A 135 -18.00 8.27 -17.33
N ARG A 136 -18.60 8.82 -18.39
CA ARG A 136 -18.96 8.07 -19.60
C ARG A 136 -17.74 7.48 -20.28
N ILE A 137 -16.74 8.30 -20.59
CA ILE A 137 -15.48 7.88 -21.24
C ILE A 137 -14.77 6.82 -20.40
N THR A 138 -14.67 7.04 -19.08
CA THR A 138 -14.06 6.09 -18.15
C THR A 138 -14.77 4.75 -18.17
N ARG A 139 -16.11 4.73 -18.13
CA ARG A 139 -16.90 3.50 -18.16
C ARG A 139 -16.73 2.74 -19.47
N GLU A 140 -16.79 3.43 -20.60
CA GLU A 140 -16.60 2.86 -21.93
C GLU A 140 -15.19 2.28 -22.10
N GLY A 141 -14.15 3.01 -21.66
CA GLY A 141 -12.77 2.56 -21.67
C GLY A 141 -12.55 1.29 -20.84
N LYS A 142 -13.09 1.25 -19.62
CA LYS A 142 -13.05 0.06 -18.74
C LYS A 142 -13.74 -1.15 -19.37
N LEU A 143 -14.93 -0.96 -19.94
CA LEU A 143 -15.66 -2.02 -20.62
C LEU A 143 -14.91 -2.54 -21.85
N ALA A 144 -14.37 -1.63 -22.67
CA ALA A 144 -13.58 -1.97 -23.84
C ALA A 144 -12.34 -2.80 -23.46
N ARG A 145 -11.59 -2.42 -22.43
CA ARG A 145 -10.43 -3.20 -21.96
C ARG A 145 -10.84 -4.59 -21.45
N ARG A 146 -11.86 -4.66 -20.59
CA ARG A 146 -12.28 -5.91 -19.93
C ARG A 146 -12.97 -6.87 -20.90
N SER A 147 -13.59 -6.37 -21.97
CA SER A 147 -14.25 -7.19 -23.00
C SER A 147 -13.29 -7.95 -23.92
N VAL A 148 -12.05 -7.49 -24.10
CA VAL A 148 -11.03 -8.17 -24.94
C VAL A 148 -10.75 -9.60 -24.44
N TYR A 149 -10.86 -9.84 -23.14
CA TYR A 149 -10.63 -11.16 -22.53
C TYR A 149 -11.75 -12.18 -22.77
N LYS A 150 -12.94 -11.76 -23.21
CA LYS A 150 -14.04 -12.71 -23.54
C LYS A 150 -13.85 -13.41 -24.88
N PHE A 151 -13.07 -12.85 -25.82
CA PHE A 151 -12.91 -13.39 -27.17
C PHE A 151 -11.54 -14.04 -27.44
N ARG A 152 -10.63 -14.08 -26.45
CA ARG A 152 -9.24 -14.55 -26.64
C ARG A 152 -8.78 -15.67 -25.70
N LEU A 153 -9.70 -16.42 -25.09
CA LEU A 153 -9.35 -17.68 -24.44
C LEU A 153 -9.74 -18.84 -25.36
N PRO A 154 -8.80 -19.42 -26.15
CA PRO A 154 -8.98 -20.80 -26.57
C PRO A 154 -9.04 -21.64 -25.28
N PHE A 155 -10.09 -22.45 -25.19
CA PHE A 155 -10.26 -23.51 -24.20
C PHE A 155 -8.93 -24.24 -23.95
N TYR A 156 -8.25 -23.93 -22.85
CA TYR A 156 -7.37 -24.92 -22.22
C TYR A 156 -8.24 -25.74 -21.28
N ARG A 157 -8.89 -26.77 -21.86
CA ARG A 157 -9.33 -27.93 -21.08
C ARG A 157 -8.06 -28.60 -20.56
N TYR A 158 -7.84 -28.54 -19.25
CA TYR A 158 -7.02 -29.56 -18.61
C TYR A 158 -7.84 -30.85 -18.63
N ASN A 159 -7.37 -31.84 -19.40
CA ASN A 159 -7.76 -33.24 -19.25
C ASN A 159 -7.10 -33.81 -18.01
#